data_AF-A0A960FJR8-F1
#
_entry.id   AF-A0A960FJR8-F1
#
_cell.length_a   1.000
_cell.length_b   1.000
_cell.length_c   1.000
_cell.angle_alpha   90.00
_cell.angle_beta   90.00
_cell.angle_gamma   90.00
#
_symmetry.space_group_name_H-M   'P 1'
#
loop_
_entity.id
_entity.type
_entity.pdbx_description
1 polymer ?
#
loop_
_entity_poly.entity_id
_entity_poly.type
_entity_poly.pdbx_seq_one_letter_code
_entity_poly.pdbx_strand_id
1 'polypeptide(L)'
;FYGSTPAYRPVLDHHGWGDLQTELNTLSKQGKWVEMGEVVDDTVLRAFAVVGAPEDLASEITHRFGGLLDRIQFYAHDPADPERWSEVIDALRSA
;
A
#
# COMPACT_ATOMS: atom_id res chain seq x y z
N PHE A 1 0.98 0.03 11.93
CA PHE A 1 1.47 0.42 10.59
C PHE A 1 2.99 0.54 10.63
N TYR A 2 3.74 0.01 9.65
CA TYR A 2 5.22 0.00 9.70
C TYR A 2 5.83 1.41 9.84
N GLY A 3 5.22 2.42 9.21
CA GLY A 3 5.64 3.82 9.34
C GLY A 3 5.61 4.38 10.76
N SER A 4 4.97 3.72 11.73
CA SER A 4 5.03 4.14 13.14
C SER A 4 6.26 3.61 13.88
N THR A 5 7.03 2.69 13.29
CA THR A 5 8.23 2.13 13.94
C THR A 5 9.48 2.97 13.62
N PRO A 6 10.41 3.16 14.59
CA PRO A 6 11.59 4.01 14.36
C PRO A 6 12.46 3.59 13.17
N ALA A 7 12.49 2.29 12.84
CA ALA A 7 13.27 1.74 11.74
C ALA A 7 12.81 2.23 10.35
N TYR A 8 11.58 2.72 10.22
CA TYR A 8 11.02 3.19 8.94
C TYR A 8 11.18 4.70 8.72
N ARG A 9 11.74 5.44 9.69
CA ARG A 9 12.00 6.88 9.52
C ARG A 9 12.85 7.19 8.29
N PRO A 10 13.95 6.47 7.99
CA PRO A 10 14.76 6.76 6.81
C PRO A 10 13.99 6.64 5.48
N VAL A 11 13.00 5.74 5.40
CA VAL A 11 12.13 5.61 4.21
C VAL A 11 11.25 6.84 4.06
N LEU A 12 10.65 7.31 5.17
CA LEU A 12 9.82 8.51 5.14
C LEU A 12 10.65 9.78 4.91
N ASP A 13 11.85 9.87 5.48
CA ASP A 13 12.80 10.96 5.23
C ASP A 13 13.19 11.06 3.74
N HIS A 14 13.33 9.93 3.04
CA HIS A 14 13.60 9.91 1.60
C HIS A 14 12.53 10.66 0.79
N HIS A 15 11.27 10.65 1.26
CA HIS A 15 10.15 11.36 0.66
C HIS A 15 9.91 12.76 1.27
N GLY A 16 10.70 13.17 2.26
CA GLY A 16 10.49 14.42 3.02
C GLY A 16 9.39 14.32 4.09
N TRP A 17 8.98 13.11 4.48
CA TRP A 17 7.90 12.84 5.44
C TRP A 17 8.40 12.40 6.82
N GLY A 18 9.60 12.83 7.21
CA GLY A 18 10.21 12.45 8.49
C GLY A 18 9.34 12.75 9.71
N ASP A 19 8.63 13.88 9.70
CA ASP A 19 7.77 14.30 10.81
C ASP A 19 6.51 13.43 10.92
N LEU A 20 6.00 12.93 9.80
CA LEU A 20 4.89 11.97 9.77
C LEU A 20 5.24 10.70 10.55
N GLN A 21 6.50 10.24 10.50
CA GLN A 21 6.95 9.10 11.31
C GLN A 21 6.76 9.35 12.81
N THR A 22 7.11 10.56 13.26
CA THR A 22 7.04 10.96 14.68
C THR A 22 5.59 11.00 15.15
N GLU A 23 4.69 11.53 14.32
CA GLU A 23 3.25 11.56 14.60
C GLU A 23 2.66 10.15 14.64
N LEU A 24 2.92 9.32 13.61
CA LEU A 24 2.49 7.93 13.56
C LEU A 24 3.00 7.11 14.76
N ASN A 25 4.25 7.31 15.18
CA ASN A 25 4.80 6.66 16.38
C ASN A 25 4.01 7.02 17.63
N THR A 26 3.74 8.31 17.81
CA THR A 26 3.00 8.84 18.96
C THR A 26 1.59 8.27 19.02
N LEU A 27 0.84 8.37 17.92
CA LEU A 27 -0.53 7.85 17.85
C LEU A 27 -0.59 6.33 18.04
N SER A 28 0.38 5.58 17.51
CA SER A 28 0.43 4.11 17.69
C SER A 28 0.63 3.69 19.14
N LYS A 29 1.49 4.40 19.89
CA LYS A 29 1.71 4.15 21.32
C LYS A 29 0.49 4.51 22.16
N GLN A 30 -0.35 5.43 21.67
CA GLN A 30 -1.61 5.82 22.30
C GLN A 30 -2.79 4.92 21.89
N GLY A 31 -2.59 3.98 20.96
CA GLY A 31 -3.64 3.09 20.46
C GLY A 31 -4.68 3.78 19.57
N LYS A 32 -4.38 4.96 19.04
CA LYS A 32 -5.30 5.80 18.26
C LYS A 32 -5.32 5.42 16.78
N TRP A 33 -5.78 4.21 16.47
CA TRP A 33 -5.68 3.65 15.13
C TRP A 33 -6.49 4.39 14.05
N VAL A 34 -7.64 4.97 14.42
CA VAL A 34 -8.45 5.77 13.47
C VAL A 34 -7.74 7.06 13.12
N GLU A 35 -7.30 7.83 14.12
CA GLU A 35 -6.52 9.07 13.93
C GLU A 35 -5.22 8.81 13.15
N MET A 36 -4.58 7.65 13.36
CA MET A 36 -3.41 7.25 12.56
C MET A 36 -3.73 7.12 11.06
N GLY A 37 -4.94 6.69 10.70
CA GLY A 37 -5.37 6.62 9.32
C GLY A 37 -5.59 8.01 8.72
N GLU A 38 -6.07 8.96 9.52
CA GLU A 38 -6.39 10.33 9.07
C GLU A 38 -5.14 11.16 8.74
N VAL A 39 -3.99 10.85 9.35
CA VAL A 39 -2.71 11.54 9.08
C VAL A 39 -1.96 10.98 7.88
N VAL A 40 -2.40 9.85 7.31
CA VAL A 40 -1.85 9.28 6.08
C VAL A 40 -2.69 9.76 4.90
N ASP A 41 -2.20 10.79 4.20
CA ASP A 41 -2.89 11.31 3.03
C ASP A 41 -2.73 10.40 1.78
N ASP A 42 -3.47 10.75 0.72
CA ASP A 42 -3.46 10.05 -0.56
C ASP A 42 -2.07 10.03 -1.22
N THR A 43 -1.23 11.05 -0.99
CA THR A 43 0.11 11.12 -1.57
C THR A 43 1.00 10.04 -0.94
N VAL A 44 0.99 9.96 0.40
CA VAL A 44 1.72 8.95 1.15
C VAL A 44 1.17 7.56 0.83
N LEU A 45 -0.16 7.39 0.81
CA LEU A 45 -0.80 6.12 0.50
C LEU A 45 -0.38 5.60 -0.88
N ARG A 46 -0.49 6.43 -1.92
CA ARG A 46 -0.12 6.06 -3.30
C ARG A 46 1.38 5.83 -3.47
N ALA A 47 2.23 6.37 -2.60
CA ALA A 47 3.65 6.06 -2.64
C ALA A 47 3.96 4.63 -2.18
N PHE A 48 3.13 4.00 -1.35
CA PHE A 48 3.38 2.65 -0.83
C PHE A 48 2.38 1.58 -1.29
N ALA A 49 1.27 1.98 -1.90
CA ALA A 49 0.23 1.08 -2.38
C ALA A 49 -0.13 1.34 -3.84
N VAL A 50 -0.55 0.28 -4.53
CA VAL A 50 -1.36 0.40 -5.73
C VAL A 50 -2.82 0.50 -5.26
N VAL A 51 -3.52 1.55 -5.68
CA VAL A 51 -4.88 1.87 -5.23
C VAL A 51 -5.76 2.05 -6.45
N GLY A 52 -6.80 1.22 -6.57
CA GLY A 52 -7.74 1.26 -7.68
C GLY A 52 -8.92 0.33 -7.44
N ALA A 53 -9.94 0.45 -8.29
CA ALA A 53 -10.99 -0.56 -8.37
C ALA A 53 -10.40 -1.88 -8.90
N PRO A 54 -10.97 -3.03 -8.57
CA PRO A 54 -10.48 -4.35 -9.00
C PRO A 54 -10.15 -4.41 -10.49
N GLU A 55 -11.07 -3.95 -11.33
CA GLU A 55 -10.97 -3.91 -12.78
C GLU A 55 -9.78 -3.08 -13.29
N ASP A 56 -9.30 -2.11 -12.51
CA ASP A 56 -8.17 -1.24 -12.84
C ASP A 56 -6.84 -1.76 -12.29
N LEU A 57 -6.84 -2.69 -11.32
CA LEU A 57 -5.64 -3.10 -10.59
C LEU A 57 -4.56 -3.67 -11.51
N ALA A 58 -4.94 -4.45 -12.53
CA ALA A 58 -3.98 -5.00 -13.47
C ALA A 58 -3.22 -3.91 -14.23
N SER A 59 -3.95 -2.89 -14.71
CA SER A 59 -3.37 -1.74 -15.41
C SER A 59 -2.44 -0.94 -14.49
N GLU A 60 -2.89 -0.64 -13.27
CA GLU A 60 -2.11 0.15 -12.30
C GLU A 60 -0.82 -0.57 -11.85
N ILE A 61 -0.90 -1.88 -11.63
CA ILE A 61 0.27 -2.70 -11.30
C ILE A 61 1.26 -2.71 -12.46
N THR A 62 0.80 -2.93 -13.69
CA THR A 62 1.68 -2.92 -14.87
C THR A 62 2.28 -1.54 -15.12
N HIS A 63 1.51 -0.47 -14.94
CA HIS A 63 2.01 0.90 -15.04
C HIS A 63 3.15 1.15 -14.05
N ARG A 64 2.99 0.67 -12.81
CA ARG A 64 3.96 0.92 -11.74
C ARG A 64 5.19 0.02 -11.78
N PHE A 65 5.02 -1.24 -12.19
CA PHE A 65 6.01 -2.29 -12.00
C PHE A 65 6.36 -3.09 -13.26
N GLY A 66 5.77 -2.74 -14.41
CA GLY A 66 6.00 -3.43 -15.68
C GLY A 66 7.48 -3.55 -16.01
N GLY A 67 7.95 -4.77 -16.27
CA GLY A 67 9.35 -5.08 -16.56
C GLY A 67 10.31 -5.02 -15.36
N LEU A 68 9.81 -4.74 -14.14
CA LEU A 68 10.63 -4.69 -12.91
C LEU A 68 10.42 -5.90 -12.00
N LEU A 69 9.26 -6.54 -12.06
CA LEU A 69 8.89 -7.67 -11.21
C LEU A 69 8.64 -8.93 -12.03
N ASP A 70 9.23 -10.06 -11.59
CA ASP A 70 8.96 -11.38 -12.17
C ASP A 70 7.77 -12.10 -11.52
N ARG A 71 7.36 -11.66 -10.32
CA ARG A 71 6.31 -12.32 -9.53
C ARG A 71 5.61 -11.35 -8.59
N ILE A 72 4.29 -11.46 -8.54
CA ILE A 72 3.42 -10.72 -7.62
C ILE A 72 2.61 -11.73 -6.81
N GLN A 73 2.48 -11.48 -5.51
CA GLN A 73 1.65 -12.28 -4.62
C GLN A 73 0.54 -11.40 -4.04
N PHE A 74 -0.70 -11.82 -4.24
CA PHE A 74 -1.84 -11.22 -3.56
C PHE A 74 -2.01 -11.85 -2.19
N TYR A 75 -1.96 -11.02 -1.14
CA TYR A 75 -2.36 -11.42 0.20
C TYR A 75 -3.86 -11.12 0.36
N ALA A 76 -4.71 -11.93 -0.28
CA ALA A 76 -6.15 -11.78 -0.16
C ALA A 76 -6.56 -12.21 1.26
N HIS A 77 -6.88 -11.23 2.11
CA HIS A 77 -7.34 -11.49 3.48
C HIS A 77 -8.81 -11.95 3.53
N ASP A 78 -9.52 -11.79 2.41
CA ASP A 78 -10.89 -12.24 2.25
C ASP A 78 -10.98 -13.38 1.21
N PRO A 79 -11.07 -14.65 1.65
CA PRO A 79 -11.28 -15.78 0.76
C PRO A 79 -12.69 -15.84 0.16
N ALA A 80 -13.60 -14.91 0.50
CA ALA A 80 -15.01 -14.97 0.13
C ALA A 80 -15.31 -14.61 -1.34
N ASP A 81 -14.35 -14.09 -2.11
CA ASP A 81 -14.57 -13.74 -3.52
C ASP A 81 -13.42 -14.17 -4.46
N PRO A 82 -13.29 -15.49 -4.71
CA PRO A 82 -12.27 -16.00 -5.63
C PRO A 82 -12.45 -15.52 -7.08
N GLU A 83 -13.69 -15.26 -7.49
CA GLU A 83 -14.02 -14.86 -8.87
C GLU A 83 -13.46 -13.47 -9.17
N ARG A 84 -13.69 -12.49 -8.28
CA ARG A 84 -13.13 -11.14 -8.40
C ARG A 84 -11.61 -11.13 -8.50
N TRP A 85 -10.92 -11.97 -7.72
CA TRP A 85 -9.46 -12.05 -7.79
C TRP A 85 -8.98 -12.80 -9.02
N SER A 86 -9.75 -13.76 -9.54
CA SER A 86 -9.40 -14.48 -10.77
C SER A 86 -9.32 -13.56 -11.98
N GLU A 87 -10.26 -12.62 -12.12
CA GLU A 87 -10.27 -11.64 -13.22
C GLU A 87 -9.02 -10.74 -13.19
N VAL A 88 -8.64 -10.25 -12.01
CA VAL A 88 -7.41 -9.43 -11.83
C VAL A 88 -6.15 -10.23 -12.17
N ILE A 89 -6.09 -11.50 -11.74
CA ILE A 89 -4.95 -12.38 -12.00
C ILE A 89 -4.85 -12.68 -13.51
N ASP A 90 -5.95 -12.96 -14.19
CA ASP A 90 -5.96 -13.26 -15.62
C ASP A 90 -5.60 -12.03 -16.46
N ALA A 91 -6.06 -10.85 -16.07
CA ALA A 91 -5.66 -9.59 -16.69
C ALA A 91 -4.15 -9.33 -16.52
N LEU A 92 -3.57 -9.55 -15.33
CA LEU A 92 -2.13 -9.40 -15.09
C LEU A 92 -1.26 -10.38 -15.87
N ARG A 93 -1.73 -11.62 -16.08
CA ARG A 93 -1.01 -12.63 -16.87
C ARG A 93 -0.97 -12.31 -18.36
N SER A 94 -1.89 -11.47 -18.82
CA SER A 94 -2.06 -11.11 -20.23
C SER A 94 -1.43 -9.76 -20.59
N ALA A 95 -0.93 -9.02 -19.59
CA ALA A 95 -0.25 -7.73 -19.74
C ALA A 95 1.25 -7.91 -20.00
#